data_AF-A0A6A5V8G2-F1
#
_entry.id   AF-A0A6A5V8G2-F1
#
_cell.length_a   1.000
_cell.length_b   1.000
_cell.length_c   1.000
_cell.angle_alpha   90.00
_cell.angle_beta   90.00
_cell.angle_gamma   90.00
#
_symmetry.space_group_name_H-M   'P 1'
#
loop_
_entity.id
_entity.type
_entity.pdbx_description
1 polymer ?
#
loop_
_entity_poly.entity_id
_entity_poly.type
_entity_poly.pdbx_seq_one_letter_code
_entity_poly.pdbx_strand_id
1 'polypeptide(L)'
;MRGIKPLPIEILIQIFDYVDSSYFRADLSRLIICRQRSKLAQIACFQDLHLKPRTLQRLGSSPHTASSLPLVKDIMETLDLDLEGFDEEYSVPRSTPRQYMSAASPCFRTQIRPFLLANSLTSLNLDLYNARLVHQRDQVHVEEFHICTLIAAHLATLRHSIDLRLKEVIINLSRNSPRSMSAGHASCCEDIPGGLVRLKAGMEEQARVLAAQMAAPKMVRILTHMRRQGEMRAFDVLTGKTLALSKDAERDGDGKEVS
;
A
#
# COMPACT_ATOMS: atom_id res chain seq x y z
N MET A 1 3.16 -48.55 -2.47
CA MET A 1 3.37 -47.09 -2.33
C MET A 1 4.18 -46.85 -1.05
N ARG A 2 5.41 -46.35 -1.13
CA ARG A 2 6.19 -46.02 0.07
C ARG A 2 5.68 -44.69 0.61
N GLY A 3 5.02 -44.70 1.76
CA GLY A 3 4.57 -43.49 2.43
C GLY A 3 5.76 -42.65 2.87
N ILE A 4 5.89 -41.43 2.33
CA ILE A 4 6.85 -40.44 2.82
C ILE A 4 6.45 -40.11 4.26
N LYS A 5 7.37 -40.28 5.23
CA LYS A 5 7.12 -39.89 6.62
C LYS A 5 6.74 -38.40 6.65
N PRO A 6 5.68 -38.01 7.40
CA PRO A 6 5.35 -36.61 7.56
C PRO A 6 6.52 -35.87 8.21
N LEU A 7 6.96 -34.78 7.57
CA LEU A 7 7.97 -33.89 8.14
C LEU A 7 7.45 -33.29 9.46
N PRO A 8 8.31 -33.09 10.47
CA PRO A 8 7.98 -32.32 11.66
C PRO A 8 7.50 -30.91 11.31
N ILE A 9 6.63 -30.35 12.16
CA ILE A 9 5.99 -29.05 11.91
C ILE A 9 7.01 -27.90 11.92
N GLU A 10 8.06 -28.03 12.74
CA GLU A 10 9.15 -27.07 12.89
C GLU A 10 9.95 -26.94 11.59
N ILE A 11 10.21 -28.08 10.93
CA ILE A 11 10.90 -28.11 9.64
C ILE A 11 10.03 -27.49 8.55
N LEU A 12 8.72 -27.71 8.59
CA LEU A 12 7.80 -27.07 7.64
C LEU A 12 7.75 -25.55 7.81
N ILE A 13 7.76 -25.05 9.05
CA ILE A 13 7.83 -23.61 9.33
C ILE A 13 9.13 -23.04 8.77
N GLN A 14 10.28 -23.64 9.08
CA GLN A 14 11.57 -23.19 8.54
C GLN A 14 11.62 -23.18 7.01
N ILE A 15 11.04 -24.19 6.35
CA ILE A 15 10.96 -24.22 4.89
C ILE A 15 10.07 -23.08 4.39
N PHE A 16 8.94 -22.82 5.03
CA PHE A 16 8.01 -21.76 4.62
C PHE A 16 8.57 -20.37 4.85
N ASP A 17 9.27 -20.15 5.96
CA ASP A 17 10.01 -18.92 6.24
C ASP A 17 11.14 -18.72 5.22
N TYR A 18 11.81 -19.80 4.80
CA TYR A 18 12.90 -19.73 3.83
C TYR A 18 12.43 -19.45 2.39
N VAL A 19 11.32 -20.04 1.94
CA VAL A 19 10.80 -19.79 0.59
C VAL A 19 10.06 -18.46 0.46
N ASP A 20 9.69 -17.85 1.59
CA ASP A 20 9.01 -16.56 1.68
C ASP A 20 7.58 -16.54 1.05
N SER A 21 6.81 -15.51 1.40
CA SER A 21 5.47 -15.23 0.88
C SER A 21 5.44 -15.14 -0.66
N SER A 22 6.51 -14.66 -1.28
CA SER A 22 6.65 -14.53 -2.74
C SER A 22 6.49 -15.88 -3.46
N TYR A 23 7.02 -16.97 -2.90
CA TYR A 23 6.91 -18.32 -3.46
C TYR A 23 5.45 -18.82 -3.56
N PHE A 24 4.63 -18.51 -2.56
CA PHE A 24 3.21 -18.89 -2.55
C PHE A 24 2.36 -17.97 -3.42
N ARG A 25 2.68 -16.68 -3.46
CA ARG A 25 1.99 -15.70 -4.32
C ARG A 25 2.16 -15.99 -5.81
N ALA A 26 3.30 -16.56 -6.21
CA ALA A 26 3.53 -16.99 -7.59
C ALA A 26 2.56 -18.08 -8.06
N ASP A 27 2.09 -18.94 -7.13
CA ASP A 27 1.17 -20.04 -7.43
C ASP A 27 0.42 -20.49 -6.17
N LEU A 28 -0.81 -20.00 -6.01
CA LEU A 28 -1.67 -20.31 -4.85
C LEU A 28 -2.07 -21.79 -4.78
N SER A 29 -1.92 -22.57 -5.85
CA SER A 29 -2.21 -24.02 -5.81
C SER A 29 -1.27 -24.75 -4.85
N ARG A 30 -0.10 -24.16 -4.56
CA ARG A 30 0.88 -24.65 -3.57
C ARG A 30 0.33 -24.67 -2.13
N LEU A 31 -0.76 -23.93 -1.86
CA LEU A 31 -1.45 -23.95 -0.57
C LEU A 31 -2.30 -25.22 -0.34
N ILE A 32 -2.51 -26.05 -1.37
CA ILE A 32 -3.53 -27.13 -1.37
C ILE A 32 -2.95 -28.52 -1.00
N ILE A 33 -1.65 -28.62 -0.67
CA ILE A 33 -0.94 -29.91 -0.53
C ILE A 33 -1.51 -30.85 0.56
N CYS A 34 -1.96 -30.33 1.71
CA CYS A 34 -2.81 -31.03 2.70
C CYS A 34 -3.40 -30.05 3.74
N ARG A 35 -4.48 -30.41 4.46
CA ARG A 35 -5.19 -29.51 5.40
C ARG A 35 -4.29 -28.89 6.49
N GLN A 36 -3.30 -29.64 6.98
CA GLN A 36 -2.37 -29.14 8.01
C GLN A 36 -1.30 -28.21 7.42
N ARG A 37 -0.70 -28.59 6.29
CA ARG A 37 0.26 -27.75 5.57
C ARG A 37 -0.37 -26.48 5.03
N SER A 38 -1.65 -26.54 4.65
CA SER A 38 -2.40 -25.38 4.17
C SER A 38 -2.52 -24.29 5.24
N LYS A 39 -2.74 -24.65 6.51
CA LYS A 39 -2.80 -23.65 7.60
C LYS A 39 -1.47 -22.93 7.80
N LEU A 40 -0.35 -23.67 7.83
CA LEU A 40 0.97 -23.07 7.95
C LEU A 40 1.36 -22.26 6.71
N ALA A 41 1.05 -22.78 5.52
CA ALA A 41 1.36 -22.08 4.28
C ALA A 41 0.52 -20.81 4.14
N GLN A 42 -0.72 -20.80 4.65
CA GLN A 42 -1.52 -19.57 4.74
C GLN A 42 -0.87 -18.54 5.66
N ILE A 43 -0.32 -18.96 6.81
CA ILE A 43 0.39 -18.04 7.72
C ILE A 43 1.54 -17.35 6.98
N ALA A 44 2.44 -18.13 6.38
CA ALA A 44 3.57 -17.58 5.61
C ALA A 44 3.13 -16.76 4.39
N CYS A 45 2.07 -17.20 3.68
CA CYS A 45 1.59 -16.50 2.49
C CYS A 45 0.95 -15.13 2.81
N PHE A 46 0.33 -14.98 3.98
CA PHE A 46 -0.38 -13.75 4.36
C PHE A 46 0.41 -12.85 5.32
N GLN A 47 1.63 -13.25 5.70
CA GLN A 47 2.54 -12.42 6.47
C GLN A 47 2.90 -11.12 5.70
N ASP A 48 3.16 -11.23 4.39
CA ASP A 48 3.33 -10.08 3.49
C ASP A 48 2.20 -9.97 2.48
N LEU A 49 1.24 -9.10 2.78
CA LEU A 49 0.09 -8.89 1.93
C LEU A 49 0.38 -7.75 0.94
N HIS A 50 0.38 -8.09 -0.35
CA HIS A 50 0.47 -7.10 -1.43
C HIS A 50 -0.88 -6.94 -2.12
N LEU A 51 -1.48 -5.76 -1.98
CA LEU A 51 -2.80 -5.45 -2.52
C LEU A 51 -2.66 -4.44 -3.66
N LYS A 52 -3.01 -4.91 -4.86
CA LYS A 52 -3.20 -4.08 -6.05
C LYS A 52 -4.64 -3.58 -6.15
N PRO A 53 -4.96 -2.57 -6.97
CA PRO A 53 -6.32 -2.03 -7.08
C PRO A 53 -7.38 -3.07 -7.41
N ARG A 54 -7.08 -3.96 -8.36
CA ARG A 54 -7.98 -5.06 -8.74
C ARG A 54 -8.23 -6.05 -7.60
N THR A 55 -7.22 -6.33 -6.78
CA THR A 55 -7.36 -7.20 -5.62
C THR A 55 -8.19 -6.53 -4.54
N LEU A 56 -7.94 -5.25 -4.26
CA LEU A 56 -8.73 -4.44 -3.33
C LEU A 56 -10.20 -4.40 -3.76
N GLN A 57 -10.48 -4.12 -5.03
CA GLN A 57 -11.83 -4.10 -5.57
C GLN A 57 -12.52 -5.46 -5.41
N ARG A 58 -11.83 -6.57 -5.75
CA ARG A 58 -12.36 -7.93 -5.55
C ARG A 58 -12.63 -8.26 -4.09
N LEU A 59 -11.75 -7.85 -3.18
CA LEU A 59 -11.98 -7.98 -1.74
C LEU A 59 -13.20 -7.15 -1.33
N GLY A 60 -13.34 -5.93 -1.83
CA GLY A 60 -14.51 -5.09 -1.59
C GLY A 60 -15.84 -5.69 -2.01
N SER A 61 -15.85 -6.35 -3.17
CA SER A 61 -17.06 -6.99 -3.72
C SER A 61 -17.30 -8.41 -3.21
N SER A 62 -16.33 -9.02 -2.51
CA SER A 62 -16.46 -10.39 -2.03
C SER A 62 -17.32 -10.46 -0.76
N PRO A 63 -18.36 -11.31 -0.74
CA PRO A 63 -19.17 -11.51 0.47
C PRO A 63 -18.38 -12.21 1.60
N HIS A 64 -17.18 -12.73 1.32
CA HIS A 64 -16.36 -13.48 2.28
C HIS A 64 -15.32 -12.60 2.98
N THR A 65 -15.27 -11.31 2.67
CA THR A 65 -14.23 -10.42 3.22
C THR A 65 -14.38 -10.23 4.72
N ALA A 66 -15.63 -10.13 5.21
CA ALA A 66 -15.90 -10.01 6.63
C ALA A 66 -15.44 -11.25 7.44
N SER A 67 -15.53 -12.45 6.88
CA SER A 67 -15.12 -13.69 7.56
C SER A 67 -13.64 -14.02 7.40
N SER A 68 -12.99 -13.54 6.33
CA SER A 68 -11.58 -13.82 6.05
C SER A 68 -10.64 -12.81 6.73
N LEU A 69 -11.11 -11.59 6.96
CA LEU A 69 -10.33 -10.52 7.57
C LEU A 69 -9.77 -10.85 8.96
N PRO A 70 -10.54 -11.45 9.90
CA PRO A 70 -10.01 -11.82 11.21
C PRO A 70 -8.80 -12.75 11.14
N LEU A 71 -8.75 -13.64 10.13
CA LEU A 71 -7.63 -14.57 9.96
C LEU A 71 -6.34 -13.84 9.60
N VAL A 72 -6.43 -12.84 8.73
CA VAL A 72 -5.27 -12.08 8.24
C VAL A 72 -4.80 -11.06 9.29
N LYS A 73 -5.73 -10.54 10.10
CA LYS A 73 -5.49 -9.45 11.06
C LYS A 73 -4.39 -9.73 12.09
N ASP A 74 -4.24 -10.98 12.52
CA ASP A 74 -3.29 -11.38 13.56
C ASP A 74 -1.98 -11.96 12.99
N ILE A 75 -1.89 -12.12 11.66
CA ILE A 75 -0.76 -12.74 10.98
C ILE A 75 0.00 -11.74 10.11
N MET A 76 -0.70 -10.78 9.51
CA MET A 76 -0.11 -9.86 8.55
C MET A 76 0.88 -8.91 9.23
N GLU A 77 2.14 -9.01 8.86
CA GLU A 77 3.23 -8.19 9.39
C GLU A 77 3.59 -7.05 8.45
N THR A 78 3.50 -7.29 7.14
CA THR A 78 3.77 -6.31 6.09
C THR A 78 2.53 -6.11 5.22
N LEU A 79 2.16 -4.86 5.00
CA LEU A 79 1.12 -4.47 4.04
C LEU A 79 1.73 -3.57 2.97
N ASP A 80 1.72 -4.05 1.72
CA ASP A 80 2.09 -3.26 0.56
C ASP A 80 0.82 -2.92 -0.25
N LEU A 81 0.51 -1.64 -0.35
CA LEU A 81 -0.63 -1.12 -1.09
C LEU A 81 -0.15 -0.44 -2.36
N ASP A 82 -0.27 -1.14 -3.47
CA ASP A 82 -0.06 -0.59 -4.80
C ASP A 82 -1.38 0.03 -5.28
N LEU A 83 -1.38 1.35 -5.47
CA LEU A 83 -2.53 2.13 -5.93
C LEU A 83 -2.39 2.56 -7.40
N GLU A 84 -1.45 1.98 -8.15
CA GLU A 84 -1.25 2.29 -9.56
C GLU A 84 -2.48 1.91 -10.40
N GLY A 85 -3.02 2.88 -11.16
CA GLY A 85 -4.11 2.63 -12.11
C GLY A 85 -5.50 2.52 -11.48
N PHE A 86 -5.66 2.84 -10.18
CA PHE A 86 -6.98 2.84 -9.51
C PHE A 86 -8.03 3.71 -10.24
N ASP A 87 -7.59 4.73 -10.98
CA ASP A 87 -8.47 5.68 -11.67
C ASP A 87 -8.73 5.35 -13.16
N GLU A 88 -7.95 4.46 -13.78
CA GLU A 88 -8.05 4.22 -15.24
C GLU A 88 -9.27 3.37 -15.63
N GLU A 89 -9.71 2.47 -14.75
CA GLU A 89 -10.73 1.45 -15.07
C GLU A 89 -12.16 2.01 -15.19
N TYR A 90 -12.38 3.28 -14.84
CA TYR A 90 -13.69 3.94 -14.90
C TYR A 90 -13.90 4.87 -16.10
N SER A 91 -12.92 4.95 -17.01
CA SER A 91 -13.07 5.72 -18.25
C SER A 91 -13.92 4.95 -19.27
N VAL A 92 -15.22 4.78 -18.96
CA VAL A 92 -16.20 4.23 -19.91
C VAL A 92 -16.27 5.17 -21.12
N PRO A 93 -16.24 4.66 -22.38
CA PRO A 93 -16.47 5.47 -23.56
C PRO A 93 -17.80 6.22 -23.42
N ARG A 94 -17.77 7.55 -23.63
CA ARG A 94 -18.85 8.53 -23.44
C ARG A 94 -20.19 8.26 -24.18
N SER A 95 -20.37 7.11 -24.81
CA SER A 95 -21.46 6.85 -25.77
C SER A 95 -22.67 6.09 -25.23
N THR A 96 -22.77 5.78 -23.92
CA THR A 96 -24.03 5.25 -23.36
C THR A 96 -24.48 6.03 -22.12
N PRO A 97 -25.74 6.49 -22.05
CA PRO A 97 -26.32 7.05 -20.83
C PRO A 97 -26.63 5.88 -19.88
N ARG A 98 -25.60 5.42 -19.18
CA ARG A 98 -25.70 4.39 -18.14
C ARG A 98 -25.34 5.01 -16.80
N GLN A 99 -26.17 4.70 -15.80
CA GLN A 99 -26.10 5.15 -14.41
C GLN A 99 -24.65 5.29 -13.94
N TYR A 100 -24.27 6.52 -13.63
CA TYR A 100 -22.99 6.86 -13.02
C TYR A 100 -22.95 6.23 -11.62
N MET A 101 -22.35 5.05 -11.51
CA MET A 101 -21.73 4.66 -10.25
C MET A 101 -20.45 5.49 -10.11
N SER A 102 -20.60 6.76 -9.69
CA SER A 102 -19.52 7.47 -9.01
C SER A 102 -19.35 6.83 -7.63
N ALA A 103 -18.75 5.63 -7.63
CA ALA A 103 -18.60 4.75 -6.47
C ALA A 103 -17.14 4.54 -6.08
N ALA A 104 -16.23 5.32 -6.64
CA ALA A 104 -14.91 5.48 -6.05
C ALA A 104 -15.04 6.50 -4.90
N SER A 105 -15.15 6.03 -3.64
CA SER A 105 -14.43 6.63 -2.48
C SER A 105 -14.85 6.24 -1.06
N PRO A 106 -16.06 5.71 -0.75
CA PRO A 106 -16.30 5.15 0.59
C PRO A 106 -15.74 3.73 0.74
N CYS A 107 -15.81 2.95 -0.35
CA CYS A 107 -15.48 1.54 -0.39
C CYS A 107 -13.99 1.27 -0.13
N PHE A 108 -13.10 2.09 -0.71
CA PHE A 108 -11.65 1.97 -0.49
C PHE A 108 -11.30 2.15 1.00
N ARG A 109 -11.87 3.20 1.63
CA ARG A 109 -11.61 3.49 3.03
C ARG A 109 -12.10 2.37 3.94
N THR A 110 -13.30 1.84 3.68
CA THR A 110 -13.87 0.74 4.47
C THR A 110 -13.18 -0.59 4.24
N GLN A 111 -12.62 -0.82 3.04
CA GLN A 111 -11.91 -2.05 2.69
C GLN A 111 -10.51 -2.15 3.28
N ILE A 112 -9.77 -1.05 3.30
CA ILE A 112 -8.36 -1.06 3.74
C ILE A 112 -8.23 -0.92 5.25
N ARG A 113 -9.19 -0.23 5.89
CA ARG A 113 -9.16 0.02 7.33
C ARG A 113 -8.96 -1.25 8.18
N PRO A 114 -9.60 -2.39 7.92
CA PRO A 114 -9.35 -3.61 8.67
C PRO A 114 -7.90 -4.09 8.61
N PHE A 115 -7.21 -3.94 7.48
CA PHE A 115 -5.81 -4.30 7.32
C PHE A 115 -4.89 -3.32 8.06
N LEU A 116 -5.19 -2.01 7.99
CA LEU A 116 -4.44 -0.99 8.72
C LEU A 116 -4.58 -1.11 10.26
N LEU A 117 -5.66 -1.74 10.72
CA LEU A 117 -5.91 -2.00 12.15
C LEU A 117 -5.46 -3.41 12.57
N ALA A 118 -4.67 -4.09 11.75
CA ALA A 118 -4.06 -5.37 12.12
C ALA A 118 -3.08 -5.18 13.27
N ASN A 119 -3.19 -6.04 14.29
CA ASN A 119 -2.39 -5.93 15.52
C ASN A 119 -0.93 -6.35 15.27
N SER A 120 -0.72 -7.19 14.25
CA SER A 120 0.59 -7.69 13.83
C SER A 120 1.31 -6.77 12.85
N LEU A 121 0.65 -5.73 12.33
CA LEU A 121 1.21 -4.90 11.27
C LEU A 121 2.43 -4.11 11.79
N THR A 122 3.61 -4.43 11.25
CA THR A 122 4.88 -3.78 11.59
C THR A 122 5.45 -2.96 10.44
N SER A 123 5.10 -3.26 9.19
CA SER A 123 5.56 -2.53 8.01
C SER A 123 4.39 -2.15 7.10
N LEU A 124 4.36 -0.89 6.67
CA LEU A 124 3.37 -0.36 5.74
C LEU A 124 4.05 0.33 4.56
N ASN A 125 3.87 -0.21 3.36
CA ASN A 125 4.27 0.43 2.12
C ASN A 125 3.03 0.95 1.38
N LEU A 126 3.00 2.26 1.11
CA LEU A 126 1.96 2.93 0.35
C LEU A 126 2.56 3.38 -0.98
N ASP A 127 2.31 2.62 -2.05
CA ASP A 127 2.75 3.00 -3.38
C ASP A 127 1.67 3.78 -4.13
N LEU A 128 1.88 5.09 -4.24
CA LEU A 128 0.99 6.00 -4.99
C LEU A 128 1.51 6.29 -6.39
N TYR A 129 2.46 5.50 -6.85
CA TYR A 129 3.02 5.63 -8.17
C TYR A 129 1.92 5.64 -9.23
N ASN A 130 1.92 6.69 -10.05
CA ASN A 130 0.96 6.89 -11.14
C ASN A 130 -0.54 6.91 -10.73
N ALA A 131 -0.88 6.93 -9.45
CA ALA A 131 -2.25 7.17 -9.01
C ALA A 131 -2.68 8.56 -9.52
N ARG A 132 -3.76 8.62 -10.30
CA ARG A 132 -4.24 9.90 -10.83
C ARG A 132 -5.07 10.56 -9.73
N LEU A 133 -4.49 11.56 -9.09
CA LEU A 133 -5.22 12.46 -8.20
C LEU A 133 -6.16 13.35 -9.01
N VAL A 134 -7.20 12.80 -9.64
CA VAL A 134 -8.16 13.58 -10.41
C VAL A 134 -9.14 14.25 -9.45
N HIS A 135 -9.35 15.54 -9.64
CA HIS A 135 -10.48 16.28 -9.09
C HIS A 135 -11.64 16.14 -10.08
N GLN A 136 -12.80 15.70 -9.65
CA GLN A 136 -13.94 15.51 -10.55
C GLN A 136 -14.76 16.80 -10.64
N ARG A 137 -14.18 17.87 -11.17
CA ARG A 137 -14.67 19.26 -11.12
C ARG A 137 -16.13 19.62 -11.49
N ASP A 138 -17.01 18.68 -11.84
CA ASP A 138 -18.32 18.95 -12.46
C ASP A 138 -19.54 18.37 -11.71
N GLN A 139 -19.46 17.95 -10.45
CA GLN A 139 -20.67 17.58 -9.68
C GLN A 139 -20.92 18.48 -8.47
N VAL A 140 -21.81 19.45 -8.70
CA VAL A 140 -22.45 20.29 -7.69
C VAL A 140 -23.05 19.39 -6.60
N HIS A 141 -22.42 19.37 -5.41
CA HIS A 141 -22.87 18.74 -4.15
C HIS A 141 -22.46 17.30 -3.79
N VAL A 142 -21.42 16.71 -4.38
CA VAL A 142 -20.85 15.47 -3.80
C VAL A 142 -19.52 15.80 -3.13
N GLU A 143 -19.35 15.43 -1.86
CA GLU A 143 -18.06 15.50 -1.17
C GLU A 143 -17.04 14.67 -1.94
N GLU A 144 -16.25 15.31 -2.81
CA GLU A 144 -15.21 14.65 -3.56
C GLU A 144 -14.03 14.34 -2.65
N PHE A 145 -13.75 13.04 -2.52
CA PHE A 145 -12.59 12.57 -1.79
C PHE A 145 -11.40 12.51 -2.75
N HIS A 146 -10.37 13.27 -2.44
CA HIS A 146 -9.09 13.13 -3.11
C HIS A 146 -8.29 11.99 -2.49
N ILE A 147 -7.53 11.25 -3.30
CA ILE A 147 -6.62 10.20 -2.82
C ILE A 147 -5.64 10.75 -1.76
N CYS A 148 -5.16 12.00 -1.89
CA CYS A 148 -4.33 12.62 -0.86
C CYS A 148 -5.08 12.81 0.47
N THR A 149 -6.36 13.18 0.43
CA THR A 149 -7.24 13.25 1.60
C THR A 149 -7.55 11.85 2.15
N LEU A 150 -7.72 10.85 1.29
CA LEU A 150 -7.94 9.46 1.71
C LEU A 150 -6.73 8.91 2.45
N ILE A 151 -5.52 9.16 1.94
CA ILE A 151 -4.28 8.70 2.57
C ILE A 151 -4.02 9.47 3.85
N ALA A 152 -4.16 10.81 3.84
CA ALA A 152 -4.09 11.59 5.06
C ALA A 152 -5.13 11.11 6.10
N ALA A 153 -6.35 10.78 5.66
CA ALA A 153 -7.38 10.22 6.52
C ALA A 153 -7.03 8.80 7.00
N HIS A 154 -6.31 8.00 6.22
CA HIS A 154 -5.82 6.69 6.62
C HIS A 154 -4.69 6.78 7.64
N LEU A 155 -3.72 7.66 7.42
CA LEU A 155 -2.68 7.98 8.40
C LEU A 155 -3.30 8.55 9.69
N ALA A 156 -4.34 9.39 9.57
CA ALA A 156 -5.10 9.87 10.71
C ALA A 156 -5.93 8.76 11.39
N THR A 157 -6.38 7.74 10.65
CA THR A 157 -7.06 6.59 11.24
C THR A 157 -6.08 5.73 12.04
N LEU A 158 -4.86 5.53 11.53
CA LEU A 158 -3.77 4.89 12.25
C LEU A 158 -3.44 5.64 13.53
N ARG A 159 -3.48 6.97 13.52
CA ARG A 159 -3.25 7.82 14.69
C ARG A 159 -4.15 7.53 15.90
N HIS A 160 -5.34 7.01 15.68
CA HIS A 160 -6.27 6.69 16.76
C HIS A 160 -6.12 5.26 17.29
N SER A 161 -5.19 4.47 16.74
CA SER A 161 -4.85 3.16 17.29
C SER A 161 -3.84 3.32 18.42
N ILE A 162 -4.20 2.87 19.62
CA ILE A 162 -3.45 3.07 20.87
C ILE A 162 -2.18 2.17 20.94
N ASP A 163 -2.07 1.16 20.07
CA ASP A 163 -0.93 0.23 20.01
C ASP A 163 -0.45 0.05 18.57
N LEU A 164 0.04 1.13 17.94
CA LEU A 164 0.70 1.02 16.63
C LEU A 164 2.07 0.38 16.80
N ARG A 165 2.12 -0.93 16.52
CA ARG A 165 3.36 -1.71 16.42
C ARG A 165 4.11 -1.52 15.11
N LEU A 166 3.64 -0.59 14.28
CA LEU A 166 4.35 -0.13 13.10
C LEU A 166 5.76 0.30 13.49
N LYS A 167 6.73 -0.29 12.82
CA LYS A 167 8.16 0.04 12.89
C LYS A 167 8.60 0.74 11.61
N GLU A 168 7.98 0.39 10.49
CA GLU A 168 8.42 0.82 9.17
C GLU A 168 7.23 1.36 8.36
N VAL A 169 7.39 2.55 7.79
CA VAL A 169 6.39 3.17 6.91
C VAL A 169 7.10 3.79 5.72
N ILE A 170 6.72 3.40 4.52
CA ILE A 170 7.21 3.97 3.27
C ILE A 170 6.03 4.52 2.49
N ILE A 171 6.11 5.79 2.09
CA ILE A 171 5.10 6.44 1.28
C ILE A 171 5.75 6.86 -0.03
N ASN A 172 5.43 6.18 -1.11
CA ASN A 172 5.97 6.48 -2.43
C ASN A 172 5.06 7.46 -3.17
N LEU A 173 5.50 8.71 -3.28
CA LEU A 173 4.85 9.79 -4.05
C LEU A 173 5.49 10.00 -5.42
N SER A 174 6.39 9.10 -5.85
CA SER A 174 7.07 9.26 -7.14
C SER A 174 6.09 9.15 -8.29
N ARG A 175 6.31 9.97 -9.33
CA ARG A 175 5.59 9.87 -10.60
C ARG A 175 6.60 9.49 -11.65
N ASN A 176 6.42 8.35 -12.29
CA ASN A 176 7.20 7.99 -13.46
C ASN A 176 6.24 7.86 -14.62
N SER A 177 6.00 8.97 -15.31
CA SER A 177 5.48 8.91 -16.66
C SER A 177 6.66 9.15 -17.60
N PRO A 178 7.27 8.11 -18.21
CA PRO A 178 8.43 8.29 -19.08
C PRO A 178 8.13 9.13 -20.33
N ARG A 179 6.85 9.35 -20.66
CA ARG A 179 6.45 9.84 -22.00
C ARG A 179 5.23 10.74 -22.09
N SER A 180 4.60 11.15 -21.00
CA SER A 180 3.51 12.11 -21.10
C SER A 180 4.05 13.55 -20.98
N MET A 181 4.48 14.12 -22.11
CA MET A 181 4.65 15.57 -22.27
C MET A 181 3.31 16.32 -22.30
N SER A 182 2.19 15.64 -22.02
CA SER A 182 0.94 16.30 -21.68
C SER A 182 1.10 16.96 -20.30
N ALA A 183 1.02 18.28 -20.29
CA ALA A 183 0.97 19.12 -19.09
C ALA A 183 -0.25 18.86 -18.18
N GLY A 184 -1.05 17.82 -18.46
CA GLY A 184 -2.06 17.27 -17.56
C GLY A 184 -1.40 16.56 -16.37
N HIS A 185 -0.75 17.34 -15.53
CA HIS A 185 -0.27 16.87 -14.24
C HIS A 185 -1.48 16.43 -13.42
N ALA A 186 -1.36 15.36 -12.62
CA ALA A 186 -2.09 15.29 -11.36
C ALA A 186 -1.78 16.59 -10.60
N SER A 187 -2.63 17.58 -10.81
CA SER A 187 -2.79 18.71 -9.92
C SER A 187 -3.24 18.09 -8.60
N CYS A 188 -2.68 18.57 -7.50
CA CYS A 188 -3.42 18.45 -6.25
C CYS A 188 -4.82 19.05 -6.51
N CYS A 189 -5.85 18.53 -5.83
CA CYS A 189 -7.18 19.15 -5.64
C CYS A 189 -7.15 20.63 -6.04
N GLU A 190 -7.81 20.99 -7.14
CA GLU A 190 -7.35 22.09 -7.99
C GLU A 190 -7.21 23.47 -7.30
N ASP A 191 -6.36 24.32 -7.91
CA ASP A 191 -6.20 25.76 -7.69
C ASP A 191 -5.50 26.27 -6.43
N ILE A 192 -4.83 25.41 -5.66
CA ILE A 192 -3.89 25.93 -4.67
C ILE A 192 -2.51 26.15 -5.33
N PRO A 193 -1.97 27.38 -5.32
CA PRO A 193 -0.55 27.61 -5.60
C PRO A 193 0.32 26.67 -4.75
N GLY A 194 1.04 25.74 -5.39
CA GLY A 194 1.96 24.84 -4.70
C GLY A 194 1.85 23.35 -5.03
N GLY A 195 0.76 22.87 -5.65
CA GLY A 195 0.65 21.51 -6.24
C GLY A 195 1.34 20.37 -5.44
N LEU A 196 2.29 19.67 -6.08
CA LEU A 196 3.06 18.57 -5.48
C LEU A 196 3.86 18.99 -4.23
N VAL A 197 4.32 20.25 -4.16
CA VAL A 197 5.07 20.76 -3.00
C VAL A 197 4.18 20.79 -1.76
N ARG A 198 2.93 21.26 -1.90
CA ARG A 198 1.95 21.28 -0.81
C ARG A 198 1.53 19.86 -0.41
N LEU A 199 1.30 18.97 -1.39
CA LEU A 199 1.01 17.57 -1.12
C LEU A 199 2.14 16.91 -0.32
N LYS A 200 3.39 17.09 -0.76
CA LYS A 200 4.58 16.60 -0.08
C LYS A 200 4.64 17.12 1.36
N ALA A 201 4.52 18.43 1.55
CA ALA A 201 4.54 19.03 2.89
C ALA A 201 3.43 18.49 3.80
N GLY A 202 2.21 18.30 3.26
CA GLY A 202 1.10 17.70 3.99
C GLY A 202 1.37 16.25 4.38
N MET A 203 1.93 15.45 3.47
CA MET A 203 2.30 14.06 3.75
C MET A 203 3.45 13.97 4.76
N GLU A 204 4.45 14.84 4.66
CA GLU A 204 5.52 14.94 5.66
C GLU A 204 4.97 15.25 7.04
N GLU A 205 4.03 16.19 7.14
CA GLU A 205 3.40 16.53 8.41
C GLU A 205 2.59 15.37 9.01
N GLN A 206 1.77 14.70 8.19
CA GLN A 206 1.03 13.52 8.65
C GLN A 206 1.96 12.37 9.06
N ALA A 207 3.06 12.18 8.32
CA ALA A 207 4.05 11.16 8.66
C ALA A 207 4.79 11.49 9.96
N ARG A 208 5.10 12.76 10.25
CA ARG A 208 5.66 13.19 11.55
C ARG A 208 4.71 12.87 12.70
N VAL A 209 3.43 13.20 12.54
CA VAL A 209 2.39 12.90 13.54
C VAL A 209 2.27 11.39 13.77
N LEU A 210 2.28 10.58 12.71
CA LEU A 210 2.25 9.13 12.80
C LEU A 210 3.50 8.58 13.51
N ALA A 211 4.69 9.04 13.12
CA ALA A 211 5.96 8.61 13.72
C ALA A 211 6.01 8.86 15.23
N ALA A 212 5.46 9.99 15.69
CA ALA A 212 5.38 10.32 17.12
C ALA A 212 4.46 9.40 17.92
N GLN A 213 3.58 8.63 17.26
CA GLN A 213 2.63 7.70 17.88
C GLN A 213 3.06 6.23 17.77
N MET A 214 4.03 5.94 16.91
CA MET A 214 4.61 4.60 16.79
C MET A 214 5.41 4.29 18.07
N ALA A 215 5.25 3.08 18.61
CA ALA A 215 5.90 2.70 19.86
C ALA A 215 7.45 2.64 19.75
N ALA A 216 7.96 2.20 18.60
CA ALA A 216 9.39 2.08 18.33
C ALA A 216 9.67 2.22 16.81
N PRO A 217 9.52 3.42 16.22
CA PRO A 217 9.73 3.61 14.80
C PRO A 217 11.20 3.38 14.43
N LYS A 218 11.42 2.51 13.44
CA LYS A 218 12.73 2.26 12.83
C LYS A 218 12.93 3.10 11.57
N MET A 219 11.88 3.21 10.75
CA MET A 219 11.94 3.90 9.47
C MET A 219 10.59 4.53 9.13
N VAL A 220 10.57 5.82 8.81
CA VAL A 220 9.40 6.48 8.23
C VAL A 220 9.90 7.36 7.09
N ARG A 221 9.63 6.95 5.84
CA ARG A 221 10.20 7.59 4.65
C ARG A 221 9.14 8.00 3.64
N ILE A 222 9.35 9.15 3.03
CA ILE A 222 8.55 9.65 1.91
C ILE A 222 9.45 9.72 0.69
N LEU A 223 9.10 8.97 -0.35
CA LEU A 223 9.85 8.91 -1.59
C LEU A 223 9.23 9.87 -2.60
N THR A 224 10.04 10.75 -3.19
CA THR A 224 9.60 11.69 -4.22
C THR A 224 10.57 11.65 -5.40
N HIS A 225 10.04 11.88 -6.61
CA HIS A 225 10.86 11.97 -7.81
C HIS A 225 11.10 13.43 -8.21
N MET A 226 12.35 13.79 -8.48
CA MET A 226 12.71 15.11 -9.01
C MET A 226 12.55 15.11 -10.54
N ARG A 227 11.58 15.90 -11.04
CA ARG A 227 11.17 15.95 -12.46
C ARG A 227 12.30 16.14 -13.48
N ARG A 228 13.46 16.71 -13.11
CA ARG A 228 14.49 17.11 -14.07
C ARG A 228 15.67 16.15 -14.21
N GLN A 229 15.88 15.21 -13.30
CA GLN A 229 17.14 14.42 -13.29
C GLN A 229 16.95 12.90 -13.15
N GLY A 230 15.72 12.39 -13.04
CA GLY A 230 15.55 10.97 -12.75
C GLY A 230 15.96 10.59 -11.32
N GLU A 231 16.31 11.59 -10.50
CA GLU A 231 16.77 11.42 -9.13
C GLU A 231 15.56 11.19 -8.22
N MET A 232 15.57 10.08 -7.49
CA MET A 232 14.62 9.81 -6.42
C MET A 232 15.20 10.37 -5.12
N ARG A 233 14.35 10.98 -4.29
CA ARG A 233 14.73 11.44 -2.96
C ARG A 233 13.89 10.77 -1.91
N ALA A 234 14.52 10.41 -0.79
CA ALA A 234 13.87 9.92 0.41
C ALA A 234 13.92 11.02 1.47
N PHE A 235 12.77 11.50 1.92
CA PHE A 235 12.69 12.27 3.16
C PHE A 235 12.50 11.31 4.32
N ASP A 236 13.50 11.23 5.20
CA ASP A 236 13.47 10.44 6.41
C ASP A 236 12.87 11.28 7.55
N VAL A 237 11.68 10.89 7.98
CA VAL A 237 10.87 11.67 8.93
C VAL A 237 11.47 11.66 10.33
N LEU A 238 12.16 10.58 10.70
CA LEU A 238 12.76 10.43 12.04
C LEU A 238 13.99 11.33 12.20
N THR A 239 14.77 11.48 11.14
CA THR A 239 15.99 12.30 11.14
C THR A 239 15.76 13.72 10.63
N GLY A 240 14.64 13.97 9.94
CA GLY A 240 14.36 15.22 9.23
C GLY A 240 15.27 15.46 8.02
N LYS A 241 16.03 14.45 7.57
CA LYS A 241 16.99 14.56 6.47
C LYS A 241 16.37 14.13 5.15
N THR A 242 16.80 14.78 4.07
CA THR A 242 16.51 14.34 2.71
C THR A 242 17.74 13.68 2.10
N LEU A 243 17.62 12.43 1.67
CA LEU A 243 18.67 11.66 1.02
C LEU A 243 18.36 11.54 -0.48
N ALA A 244 19.39 11.63 -1.32
CA ALA A 244 19.29 11.26 -2.72
C ALA A 244 19.47 9.75 -2.84
N LEU A 245 18.54 9.08 -3.52
CA LEU A 245 18.63 7.65 -3.81
C LEU A 245 19.24 7.49 -5.20
N SER A 246 20.30 6.70 -5.31
CA SER A 246 20.91 6.37 -6.60
C SER A 246 19.91 5.61 -7.47
N LYS A 247 19.96 5.87 -8.78
CA LYS A 247 19.07 5.23 -9.77
C LYS A 247 19.23 3.71 -9.82
N ASP A 248 20.38 3.22 -9.38
CA ASP A 248 20.76 1.81 -9.35
C ASP A 248 20.65 1.18 -7.94
N ALA A 249 20.09 1.90 -6.96
CA ALA A 249 19.67 1.27 -5.72
C ALA A 249 18.43 0.42 -6.02
N GLU A 250 18.66 -0.81 -6.47
CA GLU A 250 17.67 -1.88 -6.42
C GLU A 250 17.08 -1.86 -5.00
N ARG A 251 15.75 -1.88 -4.87
CA ARG A 251 15.11 -1.99 -3.55
C ARG A 251 15.33 -3.41 -3.03
N ASP A 252 16.51 -3.70 -2.50
CA ASP A 252 16.72 -4.83 -1.63
C ASP A 252 16.00 -4.52 -0.31
N GLY A 253 15.03 -5.37 0.05
CA GLY A 253 14.12 -5.18 1.18
C GLY A 253 14.77 -5.12 2.57
N ASP A 254 16.11 -5.07 2.65
CA ASP A 254 16.89 -5.17 3.87
C ASP A 254 17.59 -3.86 4.27
N GLY A 255 17.35 -2.75 3.53
CA GLY A 255 17.65 -1.39 3.99
C GLY A 255 19.13 -1.08 4.29
N LYS A 256 20.08 -1.90 3.83
CA LYS A 256 21.51 -1.62 3.97
C LYS A 256 22.02 -0.90 2.73
N GLU A 257 22.30 0.40 2.88
CA GLU A 257 23.18 1.08 1.93
C GLU A 257 24.56 0.44 2.00
N VAL A 258 24.98 -0.21 0.91
CA VAL A 258 26.38 -0.57 0.71
C VAL A 258 27.11 0.74 0.38
N SER A 259 27.91 1.21 1.34
CA SER A 259 28.78 2.38 1.19
C SER A 259 29.95 2.10 0.25
#